data_AF-A0A812IPY0-F1
#
_entry.id   AF-A0A812IPY0-F1
#
_cell.length_a   1.000
_cell.length_b   1.000
_cell.length_c   1.000
_cell.angle_alpha   90.00
_cell.angle_beta   90.00
_cell.angle_gamma   90.00
#
_symmetry.space_group_name_H-M   'P 1'
#
loop_
_entity.id
_entity.type
_entity.pdbx_description
1 polymer ?
#
loop_
_entity_poly.entity_id
_entity_poly.type
_entity_poly.pdbx_seq_one_letter_code
_entity_poly.pdbx_strand_id
1 'polypeptide(L)'
;ADPESIYDSFKTGADAQRQVGLTAFHKFEDTKAAMEACTELTEGTVGKSLKKFLKKNVVDAGLTENLAVLDKALGVSINKKLGLEVSVLSDNLKEIMRGIRLHLTELIEGLDEQEVKTMSLGLAHTLSRFKLKFSPDKVDTMIIQAVGLLDDLDKELNNFAMRLREWYGWHFPEMGKIVTENLAYAKVVRLMGLKTRAKDTDLSEVGVPDEIAAEVRSAAETSMGTEITDEDLGNIKTLSERVIELTEYRASLSEYLK
;
A
#
# COMPACT_ATOMS: atom_id res chain seq x y z
N ALA A 1 -2.81 51.74 -11.74
CA ALA A 1 -2.62 51.92 -10.29
C ALA A 1 -1.19 51.52 -9.98
N ASP A 2 -0.45 52.34 -9.22
CA ASP A 2 0.90 51.99 -8.77
C ASP A 2 0.83 50.87 -7.71
N PRO A 3 1.82 49.95 -7.66
CA PRO A 3 1.83 48.84 -6.71
C PRO A 3 1.70 49.27 -5.23
N GLU A 4 2.26 50.43 -4.87
CA GLU A 4 2.19 50.98 -3.52
C GLU A 4 0.77 51.42 -3.14
N SER A 5 0.00 51.97 -4.09
CA SER A 5 -1.40 52.35 -3.87
C SER A 5 -2.30 51.14 -3.64
N ILE A 6 -1.93 49.98 -4.20
CA ILE A 6 -2.65 48.72 -4.01
C ILE A 6 -2.31 48.15 -2.63
N TYR A 7 -1.04 48.17 -2.23
CA TYR A 7 -0.65 47.74 -0.88
C TYR A 7 -1.40 48.50 0.21
N ASP A 8 -1.53 49.82 0.05
CA ASP A 8 -2.26 50.67 1.00
C ASP A 8 -3.75 50.30 1.12
N SER A 9 -4.37 49.81 0.05
CA SER A 9 -5.76 49.36 0.04
C SER A 9 -6.01 48.01 0.71
N PHE A 10 -4.97 47.21 0.99
CA PHE A 10 -5.06 45.89 1.64
C PHE A 10 -4.43 45.85 3.04
N LYS A 11 -4.15 47.01 3.66
CA LYS A 11 -3.51 47.10 4.98
C LYS A 11 -4.34 46.48 6.12
N THR A 12 -5.67 46.57 6.05
CA THR A 12 -6.58 45.96 7.03
C THR A 12 -7.61 45.09 6.32
N GLY A 13 -8.08 44.02 6.96
CA GLY A 13 -9.06 43.13 6.34
C GLY A 13 -10.44 43.77 6.13
N ALA A 14 -10.79 44.77 6.94
CA ALA A 14 -11.98 45.60 6.71
C ALA A 14 -11.86 46.48 5.44
N ASP A 15 -10.67 46.99 5.14
CA ASP A 15 -10.42 47.72 3.89
C ASP A 15 -10.37 46.77 2.69
N ALA A 16 -9.84 45.57 2.87
CA ALA A 16 -9.85 44.51 1.86
C ALA A 16 -11.27 44.06 1.49
N GLN A 17 -12.16 43.87 2.47
CA GLN A 17 -13.58 43.52 2.23
C GLN A 17 -14.36 44.63 1.51
N ARG A 18 -13.99 45.90 1.71
CA ARG A 18 -14.59 47.04 0.99
C ARG A 18 -14.15 47.12 -0.47
N GLN A 19 -12.91 46.72 -0.75
CA GLN A 19 -12.31 46.76 -2.09
C GLN A 19 -12.63 45.51 -2.91
N VAL A 20 -12.76 44.35 -2.26
CA VAL A 20 -12.90 43.05 -2.92
C VAL A 20 -14.06 42.26 -2.28
N GLY A 21 -15.07 41.97 -3.10
CA GLY A 21 -16.19 41.10 -2.73
C GLY A 21 -16.03 39.70 -3.31
N LEU A 22 -16.34 38.67 -2.52
CA LEU A 22 -16.37 37.28 -2.98
C LEU A 22 -17.60 37.04 -3.86
N THR A 23 -17.39 36.78 -5.15
CA THR A 23 -18.48 36.52 -6.11
C THR A 23 -18.90 35.06 -6.16
N ALA A 24 -17.95 34.13 -6.11
CA ALA A 24 -18.22 32.70 -6.11
C ALA A 24 -17.15 31.91 -5.36
N PHE A 25 -17.58 30.92 -4.58
CA PHE A 25 -16.69 30.02 -3.84
C PHE A 25 -17.04 28.57 -4.14
N HIS A 26 -16.01 27.74 -4.36
CA HIS A 26 -16.17 26.31 -4.57
C HIS A 26 -15.27 25.55 -3.60
N LYS A 27 -15.89 25.00 -2.55
CA LYS A 27 -15.21 24.16 -1.56
C LYS A 27 -14.90 22.79 -2.17
N PHE A 28 -13.70 22.28 -1.91
CA PHE A 28 -13.39 20.87 -2.19
C PHE A 28 -13.99 20.01 -1.08
N GLU A 29 -14.79 19.01 -1.45
CA GLU A 29 -15.40 18.09 -0.49
C GLU A 29 -14.42 16.99 -0.04
N ASP A 30 -13.47 16.61 -0.90
CA ASP A 30 -12.52 15.52 -0.64
C ASP A 30 -11.07 15.94 -0.90
N THR A 31 -10.18 15.46 -0.03
CA THR A 31 -8.72 15.54 -0.13
C THR A 31 -8.20 14.93 -1.43
N LYS A 32 -8.83 13.88 -1.95
CA LYS A 32 -8.44 13.27 -3.22
C LYS A 32 -8.69 14.20 -4.41
N ALA A 33 -9.86 14.82 -4.45
CA ALA A 33 -10.20 15.81 -5.48
C ALA A 33 -9.27 17.04 -5.40
N ALA A 34 -8.89 17.46 -4.19
CA ALA A 34 -7.92 18.53 -3.98
C ALA A 34 -6.50 18.15 -4.47
N MET A 35 -6.08 16.89 -4.24
CA MET A 35 -4.79 16.39 -4.72
C MET A 35 -4.75 16.30 -6.25
N GLU A 36 -5.79 15.76 -6.88
CA GLU A 36 -5.92 15.69 -8.35
C GLU A 36 -5.86 17.10 -8.96
N ALA A 37 -6.62 18.05 -8.42
CA ALA A 37 -6.61 19.44 -8.87
C ALA A 37 -5.23 20.10 -8.68
N CYS A 38 -4.51 19.79 -7.61
CA CYS A 38 -3.18 20.33 -7.36
C CYS A 38 -2.13 19.76 -8.34
N THR A 39 -2.23 18.47 -8.69
CA THR A 39 -1.39 17.85 -9.71
C THR A 39 -1.68 18.45 -11.09
N GLU A 40 -2.96 18.56 -11.48
CA GLU A 40 -3.38 19.18 -12.73
C GLU A 40 -2.90 20.64 -12.82
N LEU A 41 -2.96 21.39 -11.71
CA LEU A 41 -2.45 22.76 -11.63
C LEU A 41 -0.93 22.83 -11.76
N THR A 42 -0.19 21.89 -11.16
CA THR A 42 1.27 21.79 -11.30
C THR A 42 1.68 21.47 -12.75
N GLU A 43 0.88 20.68 -13.46
CA GLU A 43 1.07 20.36 -14.87
C GLU A 43 0.54 21.45 -15.83
N GLY A 44 -0.07 22.52 -15.28
CA GLY A 44 -0.66 23.62 -16.07
C GLY A 44 -1.89 23.20 -16.87
N THR A 45 -2.56 22.11 -16.49
CA THR A 45 -3.75 21.59 -17.17
C THR A 45 -5.04 22.01 -16.46
N VAL A 46 -6.08 22.31 -17.23
CA VAL A 46 -7.41 22.64 -16.67
C VAL A 46 -8.20 21.37 -16.39
N GLY A 47 -8.39 21.08 -15.11
CA GLY A 47 -9.21 20.01 -14.57
C GLY A 47 -10.70 20.11 -14.87
N LYS A 48 -11.43 18.99 -14.71
CA LYS A 48 -12.89 18.93 -14.93
C LYS A 48 -13.66 19.84 -13.97
N SER A 49 -13.25 19.88 -12.70
CA SER A 49 -13.87 20.73 -11.66
C SER A 49 -13.69 22.21 -11.99
N LEU A 50 -12.45 22.62 -12.28
CA LEU A 50 -12.12 24.00 -12.67
C LEU A 50 -12.85 24.43 -13.94
N LYS A 51 -12.97 23.54 -14.93
CA LYS A 51 -13.72 23.82 -16.18
C LYS A 51 -15.21 24.05 -15.93
N LYS A 52 -15.85 23.27 -15.04
CA LYS A 52 -17.26 23.46 -14.67
C LYS A 52 -17.47 24.78 -13.91
N PHE A 53 -16.56 25.09 -12.99
CA PHE A 53 -16.62 26.33 -12.21
C PHE A 53 -16.51 27.57 -13.09
N LEU A 54 -15.54 27.61 -14.01
CA LEU A 54 -15.34 28.74 -14.92
C LEU A 54 -16.50 28.91 -15.91
N LYS A 55 -17.09 27.82 -16.41
CA LYS A 55 -18.28 27.92 -17.27
C LYS A 55 -19.47 28.53 -16.55
N LYS A 56 -19.79 28.04 -15.35
CA LYS A 56 -20.96 28.49 -14.57
C LYS A 56 -20.85 29.96 -14.15
N ASN A 57 -19.65 30.40 -13.76
CA ASN A 57 -19.49 31.72 -13.13
C ASN A 57 -18.96 32.81 -14.07
N VAL A 58 -18.34 32.46 -15.19
CA VAL A 58 -17.78 33.44 -16.14
C VAL A 58 -18.56 33.45 -17.45
N VAL A 59 -18.77 32.27 -18.04
CA VAL A 59 -19.41 32.16 -19.37
C VAL A 59 -20.92 32.32 -19.27
N ASP A 60 -21.58 31.61 -18.35
CA ASP A 60 -23.04 31.64 -18.20
C ASP A 60 -23.53 32.94 -17.52
N ALA A 61 -22.65 33.64 -16.80
CA ALA A 61 -22.93 34.94 -16.18
C ALA A 61 -22.78 36.13 -17.13
N GLY A 62 -22.30 35.91 -18.37
CA GLY A 62 -22.16 36.95 -19.39
C GLY A 62 -21.10 38.01 -19.08
N LEU A 63 -20.14 37.72 -18.20
CA LEU A 63 -19.07 38.64 -17.82
C LEU A 63 -18.01 38.70 -18.93
N THR A 64 -17.92 39.83 -19.62
CA THR A 64 -16.90 40.14 -20.63
C THR A 64 -15.57 40.62 -20.02
N GLU A 65 -15.36 40.36 -18.73
CA GLU A 65 -14.21 40.90 -17.99
C GLU A 65 -12.98 39.99 -18.09
N ASN A 66 -11.80 40.62 -18.06
CA ASN A 66 -10.50 39.95 -18.13
C ASN A 66 -10.26 39.05 -16.91
N LEU A 67 -10.08 37.74 -17.13
CA LEU A 67 -9.71 36.81 -16.06
C LEU A 67 -8.24 37.02 -15.69
N ALA A 68 -7.93 37.32 -14.44
CA ALA A 68 -6.55 37.48 -13.99
C ALA A 68 -6.01 36.18 -13.38
N VAL A 69 -4.91 35.64 -13.94
CA VAL A 69 -4.29 34.38 -13.47
C VAL A 69 -2.79 34.59 -13.25
N LEU A 70 -2.29 34.16 -12.09
CA LEU A 70 -0.87 34.28 -11.72
C LEU A 70 0.05 33.35 -12.52
N ASP A 71 -0.41 32.16 -12.87
CA ASP A 71 0.37 31.18 -13.61
C ASP A 71 0.16 31.35 -15.13
N LYS A 72 1.27 31.58 -15.85
CA LYS A 72 1.27 31.76 -17.30
C LYS A 72 0.86 30.49 -18.05
N ALA A 73 1.31 29.31 -17.62
CA ALA A 73 0.97 28.04 -18.26
C ALA A 73 -0.52 27.73 -18.09
N LEU A 74 -1.04 27.92 -16.86
CA LEU A 74 -2.46 27.75 -16.57
C LEU A 74 -3.31 28.76 -17.38
N GLY A 75 -2.90 30.02 -17.43
CA GLY A 75 -3.60 31.07 -18.18
C GLY A 75 -3.71 30.76 -19.68
N VAL A 76 -2.63 30.27 -20.30
CA VAL A 76 -2.65 29.81 -21.70
C VAL A 76 -3.59 28.62 -21.89
N SER A 77 -3.56 27.65 -20.98
CA SER A 77 -4.44 26.48 -21.04
C SER A 77 -5.93 26.83 -20.85
N ILE A 78 -6.24 27.83 -20.03
CA ILE A 78 -7.59 28.35 -19.84
C ILE A 78 -8.07 29.09 -21.09
N ASN A 79 -7.26 29.99 -21.63
CA ASN A 79 -7.59 30.74 -22.85
C ASN A 79 -7.89 29.77 -24.02
N LYS A 80 -7.02 28.77 -24.25
CA LYS A 80 -7.24 27.74 -25.28
C LYS A 80 -8.52 26.93 -25.11
N LYS A 81 -8.96 26.65 -23.88
CA LYS A 81 -10.11 25.76 -23.60
C LYS A 81 -11.45 26.48 -23.46
N LEU A 82 -11.44 27.76 -23.10
CA LEU A 82 -12.64 28.54 -22.76
C LEU A 82 -12.79 29.83 -23.56
N GLY A 83 -11.78 30.24 -24.33
CA GLY A 83 -11.84 31.43 -25.19
C GLY A 83 -11.93 32.75 -24.44
N LEU A 84 -11.48 32.79 -23.18
CA LEU A 84 -11.51 33.98 -22.31
C LEU A 84 -10.24 34.82 -22.51
N GLU A 85 -10.37 36.15 -22.50
CA GLU A 85 -9.22 37.05 -22.40
C GLU A 85 -8.62 36.94 -20.98
N VAL A 86 -7.44 36.33 -20.89
CA VAL A 86 -6.72 36.15 -19.62
C VAL A 86 -5.62 37.20 -19.53
N SER A 87 -5.69 38.06 -18.52
CA SER A 87 -4.59 38.95 -18.17
C SER A 87 -3.54 38.16 -17.37
N VAL A 88 -2.36 37.99 -17.97
CA VAL A 88 -1.29 37.17 -17.40
C VAL A 88 -0.22 38.09 -16.83
N LEU A 89 0.14 37.86 -15.56
CA LEU A 89 1.31 38.42 -14.86
C LEU A 89 1.51 39.94 -14.99
N SER A 90 0.82 40.72 -14.16
CA SER A 90 1.19 42.10 -13.84
C SER A 90 1.66 42.20 -12.38
N ASP A 91 2.57 43.13 -12.07
CA ASP A 91 3.03 43.32 -10.68
C ASP A 91 1.87 43.77 -9.77
N ASN A 92 0.92 44.51 -10.32
CA ASN A 92 -0.33 44.86 -9.65
C ASN A 92 -1.16 43.63 -9.26
N LEU A 93 -1.22 42.60 -10.12
CA LEU A 93 -1.93 41.35 -9.83
C LEU A 93 -1.27 40.57 -8.69
N LYS A 94 0.07 40.60 -8.59
CA LYS A 94 0.79 39.94 -7.50
C LYS A 94 0.45 40.56 -6.15
N GLU A 95 0.40 41.89 -6.07
CA GLU A 95 0.03 42.61 -4.85
C GLU A 95 -1.44 42.39 -4.45
N ILE A 96 -2.37 42.39 -5.42
CA ILE A 96 -3.77 42.03 -5.18
C ILE A 96 -3.88 40.61 -4.60
N MET A 97 -3.21 39.63 -5.23
CA MET A 97 -3.25 38.24 -4.76
C MET A 97 -2.57 38.04 -3.41
N ARG A 98 -1.56 38.85 -3.08
CA ARG A 98 -0.93 38.89 -1.77
C ARG A 98 -1.91 39.41 -0.70
N GLY A 99 -2.61 40.50 -0.98
CA GLY A 99 -3.64 41.06 -0.10
C GLY A 99 -4.77 40.08 0.17
N ILE A 100 -5.27 39.40 -0.87
CA ILE A 100 -6.31 38.36 -0.75
C ILE A 100 -5.83 37.18 0.09
N ARG A 101 -4.57 36.72 -0.07
CA ARG A 101 -4.02 35.61 0.72
C ARG A 101 -3.82 35.98 2.19
N LEU A 102 -3.45 37.23 2.48
CA LEU A 102 -3.25 37.70 3.85
C LEU A 102 -4.57 37.69 4.64
N HIS A 103 -5.66 38.12 4.00
CA HIS A 103 -6.99 38.25 4.61
C HIS A 103 -7.96 37.15 4.21
N LEU A 104 -7.45 35.99 3.76
CA LEU A 104 -8.28 34.91 3.19
C LEU A 104 -9.35 34.40 4.17
N THR A 105 -9.00 34.29 5.45
CA THR A 105 -9.90 33.86 6.53
C THR A 105 -10.97 34.91 6.85
N GLU A 106 -10.70 36.19 6.59
CA GLU A 106 -11.65 37.28 6.79
C GLU A 106 -12.54 37.50 5.56
N LEU A 107 -12.05 37.18 4.35
CA LEU A 107 -12.80 37.32 3.10
C LEU A 107 -13.78 36.16 2.82
N ILE A 108 -13.60 35.01 3.48
CA ILE A 108 -14.47 33.84 3.33
C ILE A 108 -15.16 33.58 4.67
N GLU A 109 -16.46 33.89 4.72
CA GLU A 109 -17.27 33.66 5.92
C GLU A 109 -17.29 32.17 6.28
N GLY A 110 -16.97 31.85 7.54
CA GLY A 110 -17.02 30.48 8.07
C GLY A 110 -15.77 29.62 7.84
N LEU A 111 -14.63 30.22 7.48
CA LEU A 111 -13.35 29.51 7.35
C LEU A 111 -12.45 29.79 8.56
N ASP A 112 -12.26 28.79 9.44
CA ASP A 112 -11.36 28.94 10.58
C ASP A 112 -9.88 28.76 10.18
N GLU A 113 -8.98 29.52 10.81
CA GLU A 113 -7.54 29.47 10.50
C GLU A 113 -6.94 28.11 10.83
N GLN A 114 -7.43 27.43 11.88
CA GLN A 114 -6.95 26.09 12.24
C GLN A 114 -7.39 25.03 11.23
N GLU A 115 -8.62 25.14 10.71
CA GLU A 115 -9.12 24.24 9.68
C GLU A 115 -8.30 24.35 8.38
N VAL A 116 -7.96 25.57 7.96
CA VAL A 116 -7.12 25.81 6.77
C VAL A 116 -5.72 25.20 6.94
N LYS A 117 -5.10 25.39 8.12
CA LYS A 117 -3.79 24.79 8.42
C LYS A 117 -3.85 23.26 8.38
N THR A 118 -4.89 22.68 8.96
CA THR A 118 -5.08 21.22 9.01
C THR A 118 -5.30 20.65 7.61
N MET A 119 -6.14 21.29 6.80
CA MET A 119 -6.38 20.89 5.41
C MET A 119 -5.10 21.03 4.56
N SER A 120 -4.35 22.12 4.72
CA SER A 120 -3.09 22.36 4.01
C SER A 120 -2.05 21.28 4.37
N LEU A 121 -1.95 20.90 5.64
CA LEU A 121 -1.07 19.83 6.10
C LEU A 121 -1.48 18.48 5.51
N GLY A 122 -2.78 18.16 5.53
CA GLY A 122 -3.31 16.92 4.94
C GLY A 122 -3.03 16.81 3.44
N LEU A 123 -3.20 17.91 2.70
CA LEU A 123 -2.88 17.97 1.27
C LEU A 123 -1.36 17.83 1.05
N ALA A 124 -0.53 18.50 1.84
CA ALA A 124 0.93 18.42 1.73
C ALA A 124 1.44 17.00 1.96
N HIS A 125 0.93 16.30 2.98
CA HIS A 125 1.24 14.90 3.23
C HIS A 125 0.80 14.00 2.07
N THR A 126 -0.40 14.20 1.55
CA THR A 126 -0.95 13.39 0.46
C THR A 126 -0.18 13.59 -0.84
N LEU A 127 0.18 14.82 -1.17
CA LEU A 127 0.98 15.17 -2.35
C LEU A 127 2.42 14.65 -2.22
N SER A 128 3.04 14.78 -1.05
CA SER A 128 4.36 14.20 -0.77
C SER A 128 4.33 12.68 -0.93
N ARG A 129 3.33 11.99 -0.37
CA ARG A 129 3.13 10.55 -0.57
C ARG A 129 2.91 10.20 -2.03
N PHE A 130 2.13 10.97 -2.78
CA PHE A 130 1.92 10.72 -4.21
C PHE A 130 3.23 10.79 -4.98
N LYS A 131 4.08 11.80 -4.73
CA LYS A 131 5.42 11.89 -5.34
C LYS A 131 6.34 10.76 -4.90
N LEU A 132 6.33 10.40 -3.61
CA LEU A 132 7.19 9.35 -3.04
C LEU A 132 6.74 7.93 -3.36
N LYS A 133 5.46 7.69 -3.69
CA LYS A 133 4.96 6.38 -4.15
C LYS A 133 5.63 5.91 -5.44
N PHE A 134 6.21 6.83 -6.20
CA PHE A 134 7.01 6.53 -7.39
C PHE A 134 8.51 6.40 -7.10
N SER A 135 8.94 6.46 -5.82
CA SER A 135 10.35 6.26 -5.45
C SER A 135 10.64 4.75 -5.38
N PRO A 136 11.57 4.23 -6.19
CA PRO A 136 11.90 2.80 -6.21
C PRO A 136 12.45 2.27 -4.87
N ASP A 137 13.10 3.12 -4.07
CA ASP A 137 13.78 2.75 -2.82
C ASP A 137 12.90 2.01 -1.78
N LYS A 138 11.58 2.25 -1.79
CA LYS A 138 10.66 1.59 -0.84
C LYS A 138 10.30 0.16 -1.23
N VAL A 139 10.36 -0.17 -2.52
CA VAL A 139 10.12 -1.55 -2.99
C VAL A 139 11.29 -2.43 -2.55
N ASP A 140 12.52 -1.92 -2.65
CA ASP A 140 13.74 -2.66 -2.32
C ASP A 140 13.82 -3.06 -0.84
N THR A 141 13.29 -2.23 0.07
CA THR A 141 13.27 -2.55 1.51
C THR A 141 12.40 -3.79 1.79
N MET A 142 11.26 -3.94 1.10
CA MET A 142 10.37 -5.09 1.30
C MET A 142 10.95 -6.38 0.73
N ILE A 143 11.67 -6.29 -0.38
CA ILE A 143 12.38 -7.44 -0.96
C ILE A 143 13.50 -7.93 -0.03
N ILE A 144 14.29 -7.01 0.56
CA ILE A 144 15.33 -7.38 1.53
C ILE A 144 14.73 -8.14 2.73
N GLN A 145 13.59 -7.68 3.25
CA GLN A 145 12.91 -8.36 4.36
C GLN A 145 12.37 -9.73 3.95
N ALA A 146 11.78 -9.84 2.76
CA ALA A 146 11.26 -11.12 2.26
C ALA A 146 12.38 -12.15 2.01
N VAL A 147 13.55 -11.72 1.52
CA VAL A 147 14.74 -12.59 1.37
C VAL A 147 15.25 -13.04 2.74
N GLY A 148 15.37 -12.13 3.72
CA GLY A 148 15.77 -12.49 5.07
C GLY A 148 14.82 -13.49 5.74
N LEU A 149 13.51 -13.31 5.54
CA LEU A 149 12.51 -14.25 6.04
C LEU A 149 12.63 -15.63 5.39
N LEU A 150 12.97 -15.70 4.09
CA LEU A 150 13.18 -16.97 3.39
C LEU A 150 14.37 -17.75 3.98
N ASP A 151 15.48 -17.06 4.24
CA ASP A 151 16.66 -17.67 4.87
C ASP A 151 16.38 -18.18 6.30
N ASP A 152 15.57 -17.45 7.06
CA ASP A 152 15.18 -17.85 8.42
C ASP A 152 14.20 -19.03 8.40
N LEU A 153 13.25 -19.04 7.47
CA LEU A 153 12.36 -20.18 7.25
C LEU A 153 13.14 -21.46 6.92
N ASP A 154 14.20 -21.37 6.10
CA ASP A 154 15.03 -22.52 5.74
C ASP A 154 15.73 -23.15 6.97
N LYS A 155 16.24 -22.32 7.87
CA LYS A 155 16.88 -22.80 9.11
C LYS A 155 15.87 -23.44 10.05
N GLU A 156 14.73 -22.78 10.27
CA GLU A 156 13.70 -23.27 11.18
C GLU A 156 13.02 -24.53 10.66
N LEU A 157 12.76 -24.62 9.35
CA LEU A 157 12.21 -25.82 8.72
C LEU A 157 13.16 -27.01 8.94
N ASN A 158 14.47 -26.83 8.77
CA ASN A 158 15.43 -27.90 9.04
C ASN A 158 15.47 -28.30 10.52
N ASN A 159 15.43 -27.33 11.44
CA ASN A 159 15.36 -27.60 12.88
C ASN A 159 14.09 -28.40 13.25
N PHE A 160 12.93 -27.98 12.77
CA PHE A 160 11.67 -28.69 13.03
C PHE A 160 11.64 -30.07 12.38
N ALA A 161 12.19 -30.22 11.18
CA ALA A 161 12.28 -31.51 10.51
C ALA A 161 13.19 -32.49 11.25
N MET A 162 14.37 -32.04 11.71
CA MET A 162 15.26 -32.86 12.54
C MET A 162 14.60 -33.21 13.87
N ARG A 163 13.89 -32.26 14.49
CA ARG A 163 13.16 -32.51 15.72
C ARG A 163 12.03 -33.53 15.55
N LEU A 164 11.29 -33.46 14.44
CA LEU A 164 10.25 -34.42 14.10
C LEU A 164 10.82 -35.83 13.89
N ARG A 165 11.98 -35.93 13.23
CA ARG A 165 12.69 -37.20 13.02
C ARG A 165 13.16 -37.85 14.30
N GLU A 166 13.74 -37.06 15.21
CA GLU A 166 14.14 -37.56 16.52
C GLU A 166 12.94 -38.02 17.34
N TRP A 167 11.85 -37.24 17.32
CA TRP A 167 10.68 -37.53 18.13
C TRP A 167 9.92 -38.78 17.64
N TYR A 168 9.61 -38.83 16.34
CA TYR A 168 8.95 -40.00 15.76
C TYR A 168 9.89 -41.20 15.64
N GLY A 169 11.21 -40.98 15.59
CA GLY A 169 12.23 -42.02 15.58
C GLY A 169 12.20 -42.93 16.82
N TRP A 170 11.66 -42.48 17.95
CA TRP A 170 11.41 -43.37 19.11
C TRP A 170 10.37 -44.46 18.78
N HIS A 171 9.35 -44.11 17.99
CA HIS A 171 8.30 -45.03 17.57
C HIS A 171 8.69 -45.87 16.36
N PHE A 172 9.36 -45.25 15.39
CA PHE A 172 9.75 -45.90 14.13
C PHE A 172 11.12 -45.39 13.63
N PRO A 173 12.23 -45.89 14.22
CA PRO A 173 13.59 -45.40 13.93
C PRO A 173 14.06 -45.71 12.50
N GLU A 174 13.62 -46.82 11.92
CA GLU A 174 14.03 -47.26 10.59
C GLU A 174 13.53 -46.32 9.48
N MET A 175 12.38 -45.68 9.69
CA MET A 175 11.80 -44.74 8.71
C MET A 175 12.71 -43.54 8.42
N GLY A 176 13.52 -43.10 9.39
CA GLY A 176 14.46 -41.99 9.21
C GLY A 176 15.58 -42.30 8.20
N LYS A 177 15.91 -43.58 7.99
CA LYS A 177 16.89 -44.01 7.00
C LYS A 177 16.28 -44.21 5.62
N ILE A 178 15.03 -44.66 5.58
CA ILE A 178 14.28 -44.96 4.35
C ILE A 178 13.81 -43.66 3.67
N VAL A 179 13.23 -42.73 4.45
CA VAL A 179 12.68 -41.47 3.93
C VAL A 179 13.64 -40.31 4.26
N THR A 180 14.51 -40.00 3.31
CA THR A 180 15.58 -38.98 3.45
C THR A 180 15.10 -37.56 3.23
N GLU A 181 13.97 -37.33 2.55
CA GLU A 181 13.39 -36.00 2.38
C GLU A 181 12.51 -35.59 3.58
N ASN A 182 12.73 -34.39 4.11
CA ASN A 182 12.03 -33.88 5.30
C ASN A 182 10.52 -33.69 5.08
N LEU A 183 10.13 -33.16 3.90
CA LEU A 183 8.72 -32.94 3.57
C LEU A 183 7.97 -34.27 3.41
N ALA A 184 8.55 -35.22 2.69
CA ALA A 184 7.99 -36.57 2.56
C ALA A 184 7.85 -37.24 3.93
N TYR A 185 8.88 -37.13 4.79
CA TYR A 185 8.86 -37.67 6.15
C TYR A 185 7.69 -37.11 6.97
N ALA A 186 7.50 -35.78 6.98
CA ALA A 186 6.42 -35.13 7.70
C ALA A 186 5.04 -35.58 7.21
N LYS A 187 4.84 -35.69 5.90
CA LYS A 187 3.57 -36.15 5.34
C LYS A 187 3.28 -37.62 5.62
N VAL A 188 4.31 -38.49 5.64
CA VAL A 188 4.16 -39.91 6.02
C VAL A 188 3.74 -40.04 7.48
N VAL A 189 4.38 -39.28 8.39
CA VAL A 189 4.00 -39.24 9.82
C VAL A 189 2.53 -38.81 9.99
N ARG A 190 2.10 -37.78 9.24
CA ARG A 190 0.71 -37.29 9.27
C ARG A 190 -0.28 -38.37 8.86
N LEU A 191 -0.01 -39.06 7.75
CA LEU A 191 -0.92 -40.02 7.13
C LEU A 191 -0.95 -41.36 7.88
N MET A 192 0.22 -41.97 8.11
CA MET A 192 0.35 -43.31 8.69
C MET A 192 0.07 -43.31 10.20
N GLY A 193 0.58 -42.32 10.93
CA GLY A 193 0.46 -42.26 12.39
C GLY A 193 1.19 -43.41 13.10
N LEU A 194 0.48 -44.49 13.46
CA LEU A 194 1.08 -45.64 14.13
C LEU A 194 1.65 -46.64 13.12
N LYS A 195 2.77 -47.29 13.46
CA LYS A 195 3.39 -48.33 12.61
C LYS A 195 2.47 -49.52 12.30
N THR A 196 1.49 -49.82 13.16
CA THR A 196 0.47 -50.84 12.92
C THR A 196 -0.41 -50.53 11.70
N ARG A 197 -0.61 -49.24 11.40
CA ARG A 197 -1.40 -48.76 10.26
C ARG A 197 -0.59 -48.69 8.95
N ALA A 198 0.70 -49.00 8.97
CA ALA A 198 1.55 -48.96 7.78
C ALA A 198 1.05 -49.89 6.65
N LYS A 199 0.40 -51.01 7.00
CA LYS A 199 -0.14 -51.97 6.03
C LYS A 199 -1.36 -51.44 5.26
N ASP A 200 -2.20 -50.66 5.94
CA ASP A 200 -3.47 -50.16 5.41
C ASP A 200 -3.33 -48.76 4.78
N THR A 201 -2.18 -48.11 4.97
CA THR A 201 -1.95 -46.76 4.48
C THR A 201 -1.36 -46.78 3.07
N ASP A 202 -1.97 -46.01 2.17
CA ASP A 202 -1.42 -45.76 0.85
C ASP A 202 -0.44 -44.58 0.90
N LEU A 203 0.85 -44.86 0.72
CA LEU A 203 1.91 -43.84 0.80
C LEU A 203 2.17 -43.17 -0.56
N SER A 204 1.57 -43.67 -1.64
CA SER A 204 1.75 -43.13 -2.99
C SER A 204 1.13 -41.73 -3.14
N GLU A 205 0.06 -41.42 -2.39
CA GLU A 205 -0.54 -40.06 -2.33
C GLU A 205 0.41 -39.00 -1.77
N VAL A 206 1.42 -39.43 -1.02
CA VAL A 206 2.33 -38.55 -0.28
C VAL A 206 3.55 -38.13 -1.11
N GLY A 207 3.70 -38.69 -2.31
CA GLY A 207 4.85 -38.48 -3.18
C GLY A 207 6.03 -39.41 -2.84
N VAL A 208 5.79 -40.48 -2.08
CA VAL A 208 6.78 -41.53 -1.82
C VAL A 208 6.71 -42.57 -2.94
N PRO A 209 7.82 -42.89 -3.63
CA PRO A 209 7.86 -43.96 -4.62
C PRO A 209 7.44 -45.32 -4.06
N ASP A 210 6.80 -46.15 -4.88
CA ASP A 210 6.28 -47.47 -4.46
C ASP A 210 7.36 -48.39 -3.88
N GLU A 211 8.60 -48.29 -4.38
CA GLU A 211 9.76 -49.02 -3.84
C GLU A 211 10.05 -48.65 -2.38
N ILE A 212 10.07 -47.34 -2.09
CA ILE A 212 10.31 -46.81 -0.74
C ILE A 212 9.12 -47.13 0.16
N ALA A 213 7.89 -47.06 -0.37
CA ALA A 213 6.68 -47.42 0.37
C ALA A 213 6.67 -48.90 0.80
N ALA A 214 7.11 -49.80 -0.08
CA ALA A 214 7.25 -51.22 0.24
C ALA A 214 8.32 -51.46 1.32
N GLU A 215 9.43 -50.72 1.26
CA GLU A 215 10.49 -50.77 2.28
C GLU A 215 9.98 -50.27 3.65
N VAL A 216 9.21 -49.18 3.69
CA VAL A 216 8.57 -48.69 4.91
C VAL A 216 7.62 -49.73 5.51
N ARG A 217 6.81 -50.41 4.68
CA ARG A 217 5.90 -51.47 5.14
C ARG A 217 6.66 -52.67 5.72
N SER A 218 7.71 -53.11 5.04
CA SER A 218 8.55 -54.21 5.53
C SER A 218 9.25 -53.83 6.84
N ALA A 219 9.78 -52.60 6.93
CA ALA A 219 10.46 -52.11 8.11
C ALA A 219 9.50 -51.94 9.30
N ALA A 220 8.23 -51.60 9.06
CA ALA A 220 7.22 -51.48 10.11
C ALA A 220 6.93 -52.83 10.80
N GLU A 221 6.99 -53.95 10.07
CA GLU A 221 6.79 -55.30 10.64
C GLU A 221 7.94 -55.75 11.52
N THR A 222 9.17 -55.36 11.18
CA THR A 222 10.40 -55.73 11.91
C THR A 222 10.94 -54.60 12.79
N SER A 223 10.17 -53.52 13.00
CA SER A 223 10.66 -52.31 13.65
C SER A 223 10.93 -52.54 15.14
N MET A 224 12.09 -52.06 15.60
CA MET A 224 12.50 -52.11 17.01
C MET A 224 11.99 -50.93 17.84
N GLY A 225 11.21 -50.01 17.24
CA GLY A 225 10.71 -48.82 17.94
C GLY A 225 9.66 -49.13 19.03
N THR A 226 9.47 -48.20 19.95
CA THR A 226 8.55 -48.36 21.10
C THR A 226 7.11 -48.01 20.73
N GLU A 227 6.14 -48.57 21.44
CA GLU A 227 4.76 -48.07 21.36
C GLU A 227 4.67 -46.69 22.01
N ILE A 228 3.88 -45.80 21.40
CA ILE A 228 3.64 -44.44 21.88
C ILE A 228 2.15 -44.28 22.19
N THR A 229 1.82 -43.35 23.08
CA THR A 229 0.42 -43.06 23.41
C THR A 229 -0.26 -42.27 22.29
N ASP A 230 -1.59 -42.32 22.22
CA ASP A 230 -2.35 -41.52 21.25
C ASP A 230 -2.20 -40.00 21.50
N GLU A 231 -1.95 -39.59 22.75
CA GLU A 231 -1.68 -38.18 23.11
C GLU A 231 -0.34 -37.71 22.52
N ASP A 232 0.73 -38.50 22.70
CA ASP A 232 2.03 -38.21 22.12
C ASP A 232 1.97 -38.19 20.59
N LEU A 233 1.24 -39.15 20.00
CA LEU A 233 1.02 -39.20 18.56
C LEU A 233 0.28 -37.95 18.05
N GLY A 234 -0.72 -37.45 18.79
CA GLY A 234 -1.43 -36.22 18.44
C GLY A 234 -0.49 -35.01 18.38
N ASN A 235 0.42 -34.89 19.33
CA ASN A 235 1.43 -33.83 19.35
C ASN A 235 2.44 -33.96 18.21
N ILE A 236 2.91 -35.18 17.92
CA ILE A 236 3.81 -35.44 16.79
C ILE A 236 3.15 -35.12 15.45
N LYS A 237 1.86 -35.50 15.28
CA LYS A 237 1.09 -35.15 14.09
C LYS A 237 0.94 -33.64 13.93
N THR A 238 0.65 -32.93 15.01
CA THR A 238 0.57 -31.46 14.99
C THR A 238 1.90 -30.84 14.54
N LEU A 239 3.04 -31.34 15.04
CA LEU A 239 4.36 -30.87 14.58
C LEU A 239 4.57 -31.17 13.08
N SER A 240 4.17 -32.35 12.61
CA SER A 240 4.26 -32.71 11.19
C SER A 240 3.41 -31.81 10.29
N GLU A 241 2.23 -31.41 10.74
CA GLU A 241 1.37 -30.46 10.02
C GLU A 241 2.02 -29.08 9.92
N ARG A 242 2.61 -28.58 11.02
CA ARG A 242 3.35 -27.31 11.01
C ARG A 242 4.53 -27.32 10.05
N VAL A 243 5.28 -28.43 9.96
CA VAL A 243 6.38 -28.55 8.98
C VAL A 243 5.86 -28.47 7.54
N ILE A 244 4.71 -29.10 7.24
CA ILE A 244 4.09 -29.05 5.92
C ILE A 244 3.63 -27.63 5.59
N GLU A 245 2.88 -26.99 6.50
CA GLU A 245 2.41 -25.60 6.34
C GLU A 245 3.57 -24.62 6.14
N LEU A 246 4.66 -24.74 6.91
CA LEU A 246 5.84 -23.89 6.75
C LEU A 246 6.54 -24.11 5.39
N THR A 247 6.55 -25.34 4.90
CA THR A 247 7.12 -25.66 3.58
C THR A 247 6.29 -25.05 2.45
N GLU A 248 4.96 -25.11 2.55
CA GLU A 248 4.04 -24.48 1.59
C GLU A 248 4.16 -22.95 1.64
N TYR A 249 4.23 -22.38 2.84
CA TYR A 249 4.44 -20.94 3.02
C TYR A 249 5.77 -20.48 2.40
N ARG A 250 6.86 -21.22 2.61
CA ARG A 250 8.15 -20.96 1.95
C ARG A 250 8.02 -20.97 0.42
N ALA A 251 7.28 -21.92 -0.15
CA ALA A 251 7.07 -21.98 -1.59
C ALA A 251 6.30 -20.74 -2.10
N SER A 252 5.25 -20.33 -1.37
CA SER A 252 4.49 -19.11 -1.70
C SER A 252 5.33 -17.84 -1.60
N LEU A 253 6.22 -17.75 -0.60
CA LEU A 253 7.14 -16.63 -0.42
C LEU A 253 8.20 -16.58 -1.54
N SER A 254 8.68 -17.75 -1.98
CA SER A 254 9.59 -17.85 -3.11
C SER A 254 8.92 -17.45 -4.44
N GLU A 255 7.63 -17.73 -4.61
CA GLU A 255 6.86 -17.27 -5.78
C GLU A 255 6.64 -15.75 -5.73
N TYR A 256 6.36 -15.18 -4.56
CA TYR A 256 6.26 -13.73 -4.38
C TYR A 256 7.58 -12.99 -4.72
N LEU A 257 8.74 -13.63 -4.50
CA LEU A 257 10.06 -13.08 -4.80
C LEU A 257 10.52 -13.24 -6.26
N LYS A 258 9.82 -14.05 -7.07
CA LYS A 258 10.13 -14.24 -8.51
C LYS A 258 9.54 -13.13 -9.37
#